data_AF-A0A3B4VQP1-F1
#
_entry.id   AF-A0A3B4VQP1-F1
#
_cell.length_a   1.000
_cell.length_b   1.000
_cell.length_c   1.000
_cell.angle_alpha   90.00
_cell.angle_beta   90.00
_cell.angle_gamma   90.00
#
_symmetry.space_group_name_H-M   'P 1'
#
loop_
_entity.id
_entity.type
_entity.pdbx_description
1 polymer ?
#
loop_
_entity_poly.entity_id
_entity_poly.type
_entity_poly.pdbx_seq_one_letter_code
_entity_poly.pdbx_strand_id
1 'polypeptide(L)'
;MSHREVNVLATELYRQNVTGLQWVGSDAWITDHSLTDSEGHRILVGSLGFAVSRAHIPGLEEHLRLLHPSQFPDSPFVRDFWEDTFDCSLSDTRDAQRKSCSGFESLQDAKSYFTDVSELRFTNNVYKSVYAVAHALHNLVTCEEKKGPFYNGSCADTKHIQPWQVLHYLQNVNFATNQGERVTFDQNGDSPARYELINLQHVTSGTMQVATVGVFDATLPRERQFIMNGMKIVWGGEGHTQVPVSVCSESCPPGKRKALQKGKPVCCYDCIPCADGEISNITSMECLKCPIDYWPNTRGDTCILKEVEFLSYAEIMGIILTFFCLMGAVLTTMIALVFFHFRETPIVRANNSELSFLLLFSLTLCFLCSLTFIGRPSEWSCMLRHTAFGITFVLCISCILGKTIVVLMAFRATLPGSNMMKWFGPAQQRLSVLAFTLIQVLICILWLTINPPFPFKNMSHYKEKIILECALGSAVGFWAVLGYIGLLAMLCFVFAFLARKLPDNFNEAKFITFSMLIFCAVWITFIPAYVSSPGKFTVAVEIFAILASSYGTLFCIFLPKCYVILLRPERNTKKHVMSKTKEIQY
;
A
#
# COMPACT_ATOMS: atom_id res chain seq x y z
N MET A 1 -7.58 46.58 5.09
CA MET A 1 -8.35 47.49 4.21
C MET A 1 -9.22 48.37 5.08
N SER A 2 -9.31 49.66 4.77
CA SER A 2 -10.22 50.60 5.42
C SER A 2 -11.65 50.49 4.86
N HIS A 3 -12.65 51.05 5.56
CA HIS A 3 -14.03 51.12 5.05
C HIS A 3 -14.10 51.82 3.68
N ARG A 4 -13.25 52.82 3.40
CA ARG A 4 -13.23 53.51 2.10
C ARG A 4 -12.82 52.60 0.95
N GLU A 5 -11.78 51.79 1.17
CA GLU A 5 -11.31 50.83 0.16
C GLU A 5 -12.35 49.73 -0.07
N VAL A 6 -13.02 49.27 0.99
CA VAL A 6 -14.09 48.28 0.90
C VAL A 6 -15.31 48.85 0.19
N ASN A 7 -15.64 50.13 0.38
CA ASN A 7 -16.72 50.80 -0.34
C ASN A 7 -16.44 50.87 -1.85
N VAL A 8 -15.23 51.28 -2.24
CA VAL A 8 -14.81 51.30 -3.65
C VAL A 8 -14.86 49.89 -4.24
N LEU A 9 -14.34 48.89 -3.51
CA LEU A 9 -14.37 47.49 -3.94
C LEU A 9 -15.80 46.97 -4.11
N ALA A 10 -16.67 47.18 -3.12
CA ALA A 10 -18.07 46.74 -3.17
C ALA A 10 -18.82 47.38 -4.34
N THR A 11 -18.60 48.67 -4.58
CA THR A 11 -19.19 49.38 -5.72
C THR A 11 -18.72 48.78 -7.06
N GLU A 12 -17.43 48.48 -7.20
CA GLU A 12 -16.90 47.90 -8.43
C GLU A 12 -17.37 46.45 -8.65
N LEU A 13 -17.42 45.64 -7.59
CA LEU A 13 -17.96 44.27 -7.65
C LEU A 13 -19.42 44.27 -8.07
N TYR A 14 -20.21 45.22 -7.57
CA TYR A 14 -21.60 45.40 -7.97
C TYR A 14 -21.73 45.74 -9.45
N ARG A 15 -20.92 46.69 -9.95
CA ARG A 15 -20.90 47.07 -11.37
C ARG A 15 -20.50 45.92 -12.29
N GLN A 16 -19.57 45.08 -11.85
CA GLN A 16 -19.11 43.91 -12.59
C GLN A 16 -19.99 42.67 -12.36
N ASN A 17 -21.05 42.77 -11.57
CA ASN A 17 -21.95 41.67 -11.21
C ASN A 17 -21.23 40.46 -10.59
N VAL A 18 -20.20 40.72 -9.77
CA VAL A 18 -19.46 39.70 -9.03
C VAL A 18 -20.20 39.39 -7.73
N THR A 19 -20.70 38.15 -7.62
CA THR A 19 -21.49 37.66 -6.48
C THR A 19 -20.93 36.33 -5.96
N GLY A 20 -21.47 35.79 -4.86
CA GLY A 20 -21.11 34.46 -4.37
C GLY A 20 -19.81 34.36 -3.57
N LEU A 21 -19.22 35.49 -3.19
CA LEU A 21 -17.96 35.52 -2.44
C LEU A 21 -18.22 35.57 -0.92
N GLN A 22 -17.38 34.84 -0.17
CA GLN A 22 -17.30 34.96 1.28
C GLN A 22 -16.21 35.97 1.65
N TRP A 23 -16.58 36.94 2.48
CA TRP A 23 -15.66 37.99 2.93
C TRP A 23 -15.21 37.75 4.36
N VAL A 24 -13.95 38.07 4.62
CA VAL A 24 -13.36 38.13 5.96
C VAL A 24 -12.94 39.56 6.25
N GLY A 25 -13.53 40.17 7.27
CA GLY A 25 -13.34 41.58 7.62
C GLY A 25 -12.47 41.80 8.83
N SER A 26 -11.78 42.94 8.83
CA SER A 26 -11.11 43.48 10.02
C SER A 26 -12.05 44.41 10.78
N ASP A 27 -11.66 44.73 12.01
CA ASP A 27 -12.33 45.72 12.88
C ASP A 27 -12.48 47.10 12.24
N ALA A 28 -11.62 47.44 11.29
CA ALA A 28 -11.66 48.70 10.54
C ALA A 28 -12.89 48.91 9.65
N TRP A 29 -13.70 47.88 9.37
CA TRP A 29 -14.85 48.02 8.46
C TRP A 29 -16.03 47.09 8.74
N ILE A 30 -15.83 45.96 9.41
CA ILE A 30 -16.88 44.93 9.57
C ILE A 30 -18.12 45.42 10.34
N THR A 31 -17.99 46.48 11.15
CA THR A 31 -19.08 47.16 11.86
C THR A 31 -19.24 48.62 11.46
N ASP A 32 -18.67 49.05 10.33
CA ASP A 32 -18.70 50.46 9.92
C ASP A 32 -19.98 50.75 9.10
N HIS A 33 -20.84 51.61 9.65
CA HIS A 33 -22.12 51.95 9.06
C HIS A 33 -22.00 52.72 7.74
N SER A 34 -20.88 53.39 7.45
CA SER A 34 -20.67 54.12 6.19
C SER A 34 -20.75 53.23 4.94
N LEU A 35 -20.60 51.90 5.12
CA LEU A 35 -20.72 50.94 4.03
C LEU A 35 -22.17 50.73 3.55
N THR A 36 -23.18 51.12 4.33
CA THR A 36 -24.60 51.00 3.95
C THR A 36 -24.97 51.89 2.76
N ASP A 37 -24.15 52.92 2.52
CA ASP A 37 -24.39 53.93 1.49
C ASP A 37 -23.75 53.53 0.14
N SER A 38 -23.03 52.41 0.11
CA SER A 38 -22.42 51.88 -1.12
C SER A 38 -23.45 51.23 -2.04
N GLU A 39 -23.30 51.37 -3.36
CA GLU A 39 -24.17 50.70 -4.34
C GLU A 39 -24.12 49.17 -4.21
N GLY A 40 -22.99 48.62 -3.73
CA GLY A 40 -22.73 47.20 -3.56
C GLY A 40 -22.89 46.63 -2.15
N HIS A 41 -23.54 47.35 -1.21
CA HIS A 41 -23.62 46.96 0.20
C HIS A 41 -24.13 45.53 0.45
N ARG A 42 -25.01 45.01 -0.42
CA ARG A 42 -25.56 43.65 -0.31
C ARG A 42 -24.52 42.55 -0.54
N ILE A 43 -23.46 42.82 -1.31
CA ILE A 43 -22.39 41.84 -1.60
C ILE A 43 -21.59 41.50 -0.35
N LEU A 44 -21.59 42.39 0.64
CA LEU A 44 -20.90 42.20 1.91
C LEU A 44 -21.71 41.34 2.89
N VAL A 45 -23.00 41.06 2.62
CA VAL A 45 -23.82 40.20 3.48
C VAL A 45 -23.19 38.82 3.60
N GLY A 46 -23.15 38.31 4.82
CA GLY A 46 -22.48 37.07 5.20
C GLY A 46 -21.00 37.24 5.59
N SER A 47 -20.43 38.45 5.51
CA SER A 47 -19.07 38.71 5.98
C SER A 47 -18.86 38.26 7.43
N LEU A 48 -17.68 37.70 7.71
CA LEU A 48 -17.24 37.36 9.06
C LEU A 48 -16.01 38.19 9.41
N GLY A 49 -15.94 38.75 10.61
CA GLY A 49 -14.76 39.53 10.98
C GLY A 49 -14.64 39.75 12.46
N PHE A 50 -13.45 40.13 12.91
CA PHE A 50 -13.19 40.42 14.31
C PHE A 50 -13.42 41.90 14.58
N ALA A 51 -14.07 42.22 15.69
CA ALA A 51 -14.26 43.58 16.17
C ALA A 51 -13.87 43.69 17.64
N VAL A 52 -13.41 44.86 18.06
CA VAL A 52 -13.14 45.16 19.48
C VAL A 52 -14.44 45.00 20.27
N SER A 53 -14.34 44.42 21.47
CA SER A 53 -15.52 44.18 22.33
C SER A 53 -16.26 45.48 22.62
N ARG A 54 -17.59 45.44 22.53
CA ARG A 54 -18.43 46.60 22.85
C ARG A 54 -18.38 46.87 24.35
N ALA A 55 -18.33 48.15 24.73
CA ALA A 55 -18.59 48.55 26.11
C ALA A 55 -19.81 49.43 26.23
N HIS A 56 -20.54 49.24 27.33
CA HIS A 56 -21.47 50.24 27.85
C HIS A 56 -20.74 51.18 28.82
N ILE A 57 -20.77 52.50 28.59
CA ILE A 57 -20.12 53.48 29.47
C ILE A 57 -21.23 54.27 30.17
N PRO A 58 -21.56 53.96 31.44
CA PRO A 58 -22.65 54.62 32.15
C PRO A 58 -22.42 56.14 32.25
N GLY A 59 -23.46 56.93 32.00
CA GLY A 59 -23.39 58.39 32.10
C GLY A 59 -22.79 59.10 30.87
N LEU A 60 -22.26 58.36 29.89
CA LEU A 60 -21.60 58.97 28.74
C LEU A 60 -22.60 59.65 27.80
N GLU A 61 -23.75 59.04 27.54
CA GLU A 61 -24.77 59.63 26.67
C GLU A 61 -25.28 60.96 27.24
N GLU A 62 -25.61 60.96 28.54
CA GLU A 62 -26.06 62.14 29.25
C GLU A 62 -24.99 63.23 29.22
N HIS A 63 -23.72 62.86 29.42
CA HIS A 63 -22.59 63.79 29.34
C HIS A 63 -22.45 64.42 27.95
N LEU A 64 -22.53 63.62 26.88
CA LEU A 64 -22.40 64.10 25.50
C LEU A 64 -23.56 65.02 25.11
N ARG A 65 -24.78 64.73 25.58
CA ARG A 65 -25.97 65.57 25.31
C ARG A 65 -25.98 66.90 26.06
N LEU A 66 -25.13 67.07 27.08
CA LEU A 66 -24.96 68.32 27.82
C LEU A 66 -23.97 69.30 27.17
N LEU A 67 -23.31 68.92 26.07
CA LEU A 67 -22.41 69.80 25.35
C LEU A 67 -23.16 71.04 24.85
N HIS A 68 -22.63 72.22 25.14
CA HIS A 68 -23.16 73.49 24.64
C HIS A 68 -22.01 74.44 24.29
N PRO A 69 -22.08 75.20 23.17
CA PRO A 69 -21.00 76.10 22.74
C PRO A 69 -20.57 77.12 23.81
N SER A 70 -21.49 77.55 24.68
CA SER A 70 -21.16 78.49 25.77
C SER A 70 -20.20 77.93 26.83
N GLN A 71 -20.09 76.60 26.96
CA GLN A 71 -19.16 75.97 27.89
C GLN A 71 -17.72 76.01 27.33
N PHE A 72 -17.58 76.10 26.01
CA PHE A 72 -16.31 76.04 25.29
C PHE A 72 -16.25 77.12 24.18
N PRO A 73 -16.34 78.42 24.52
CA PRO A 73 -16.47 79.51 23.55
C PRO A 73 -15.26 79.61 22.60
N ASP A 74 -14.08 79.21 23.07
CA ASP A 74 -12.84 79.25 22.30
C ASP A 74 -12.57 77.96 21.51
N SER A 75 -13.44 76.94 21.59
CA SER A 75 -13.23 75.66 20.91
C SER A 75 -13.78 75.71 19.48
N PRO A 76 -12.92 75.74 18.45
CA PRO A 76 -13.38 75.67 17.07
C PRO A 76 -14.13 74.35 16.79
N PHE A 77 -13.74 73.26 17.46
CA PHE A 77 -14.35 71.95 17.24
C PHE A 77 -15.81 71.90 17.71
N VAL A 78 -16.11 72.46 18.89
CA VAL A 78 -17.47 72.51 19.43
C VAL A 78 -18.35 73.43 18.58
N ARG A 79 -17.79 74.58 18.15
CA ARG A 79 -18.49 75.49 17.24
C ARG A 79 -18.83 74.80 15.92
N ASP A 80 -17.83 74.28 15.22
CA ASP A 80 -18.01 73.70 13.89
C ASP A 80 -18.96 72.47 13.94
N PHE A 81 -18.86 71.64 14.99
CA PHE A 81 -19.79 70.54 15.24
C PHE A 81 -21.24 71.02 15.44
N TRP A 82 -21.44 72.08 16.23
CA TRP A 82 -22.77 72.61 16.51
C TRP A 82 -23.41 73.21 15.26
N GLU A 83 -22.63 74.00 14.51
CA GLU A 83 -23.05 74.61 13.24
C GLU A 83 -23.41 73.55 12.19
N ASP A 84 -22.65 72.45 12.10
CA ASP A 84 -22.95 71.34 11.19
C ASP A 84 -24.17 70.53 11.63
N THR A 85 -24.32 70.28 12.93
CA THR A 85 -25.43 69.47 13.48
C THR A 85 -26.78 70.16 13.32
N PHE A 86 -26.83 71.48 13.50
CA PHE A 86 -28.07 72.27 13.45
C PHE A 86 -28.23 73.09 12.16
N ASP A 87 -27.28 73.00 11.23
CA ASP A 87 -27.22 73.78 9.98
C ASP A 87 -27.44 75.29 10.21
N CYS A 88 -26.74 75.83 11.22
CA CYS A 88 -26.83 77.23 11.64
C CYS A 88 -25.43 77.85 11.82
N SER A 89 -25.36 79.17 12.01
CA SER A 89 -24.09 79.85 12.33
C SER A 89 -24.15 80.55 13.69
N LEU A 90 -23.10 80.34 14.50
CA LEU A 90 -22.88 80.98 15.79
C LEU A 90 -22.13 82.32 15.64
N SER A 91 -21.58 82.61 14.45
CA SER A 91 -20.86 83.85 14.15
C SER A 91 -21.56 84.63 13.03
N ASP A 92 -21.96 85.88 13.31
CA ASP A 92 -22.66 86.75 12.34
C ASP A 92 -21.82 87.15 11.10
N THR A 93 -20.59 86.66 10.94
CA THR A 93 -19.58 87.29 10.05
C THR A 93 -19.00 86.40 8.95
N ARG A 94 -19.36 85.11 8.83
CA ARG A 94 -18.64 84.22 7.88
C ARG A 94 -19.45 83.46 6.83
N ASP A 95 -20.76 83.29 6.96
CA ASP A 95 -21.55 82.63 5.91
C ASP A 95 -22.93 83.27 5.72
N ALA A 96 -23.12 84.03 4.64
CA ALA A 96 -24.41 84.61 4.28
C ALA A 96 -25.45 83.57 3.80
N GLN A 97 -25.12 82.27 3.80
CA GLN A 97 -25.99 81.17 3.38
C GLN A 97 -26.67 80.41 4.54
N ARG A 98 -26.09 80.40 5.75
CA ARG A 98 -26.66 79.70 6.92
C ARG A 98 -27.44 80.66 7.82
N LYS A 99 -28.51 80.17 8.45
CA LYS A 99 -29.31 80.96 9.40
C LYS A 99 -28.54 81.12 10.72
N SER A 100 -28.66 82.26 11.39
CA SER A 100 -28.11 82.42 12.75
C SER A 100 -28.76 81.41 13.69
N CYS A 101 -27.96 80.78 14.56
CA CYS A 101 -28.48 79.86 15.57
C CYS A 101 -29.43 80.61 16.53
N SER A 102 -30.56 79.99 16.87
CA SER A 102 -31.62 80.59 17.68
C SER A 102 -31.30 80.63 19.17
N GLY A 103 -30.33 79.82 19.63
CA GLY A 103 -29.98 79.64 21.04
C GLY A 103 -30.89 78.67 21.78
N PHE A 104 -31.89 78.09 21.11
CA PHE A 104 -32.78 77.06 21.64
C PHE A 104 -32.43 75.66 21.14
N GLU A 105 -31.41 75.53 20.28
CA GLU A 105 -30.92 74.25 19.80
C GLU A 105 -30.45 73.37 20.97
N SER A 106 -30.75 72.07 20.90
CA SER A 106 -30.42 71.13 21.97
C SER A 106 -30.05 69.77 21.42
N LEU A 107 -28.99 69.17 21.99
CA LEU A 107 -28.56 67.82 21.67
C LEU A 107 -29.40 66.74 22.35
N GLN A 108 -30.39 67.11 23.19
CA GLN A 108 -31.24 66.14 23.87
C GLN A 108 -32.01 65.26 22.89
N ASP A 109 -32.59 65.85 21.85
CA ASP A 109 -33.36 65.14 20.81
C ASP A 109 -32.60 64.98 19.48
N ALA A 110 -31.40 65.56 19.38
CA ALA A 110 -30.59 65.47 18.17
C ALA A 110 -30.09 64.04 17.97
N LYS A 111 -30.20 63.56 16.73
CA LYS A 111 -29.60 62.30 16.28
C LYS A 111 -28.32 62.61 15.53
N SER A 112 -27.18 62.35 16.17
CA SER A 112 -25.86 62.49 15.59
C SER A 112 -24.98 61.29 15.95
N TYR A 113 -24.00 60.97 15.10
CA TYR A 113 -22.95 59.99 15.41
C TYR A 113 -22.21 60.33 16.71
N PHE A 114 -22.17 61.61 17.09
CA PHE A 114 -21.57 62.05 18.36
C PHE A 114 -22.37 61.59 19.58
N THR A 115 -23.69 61.61 19.51
CA THR A 115 -24.60 61.25 20.63
C THR A 115 -24.92 59.76 20.68
N ASP A 116 -24.51 58.98 19.68
CA ASP A 116 -24.80 57.55 19.59
C ASP A 116 -23.81 56.72 20.43
N VAL A 117 -24.33 56.12 21.51
CA VAL A 117 -23.57 55.25 22.42
C VAL A 117 -23.86 53.76 22.23
N SER A 118 -24.53 53.38 21.14
CA SER A 118 -24.98 51.99 20.92
C SER A 118 -23.85 51.03 20.52
N GLU A 119 -22.82 51.52 19.82
CA GLU A 119 -21.69 50.74 19.27
C GLU A 119 -20.31 51.27 19.73
N LEU A 120 -20.15 51.50 21.04
CA LEU A 120 -18.89 52.01 21.62
C LEU A 120 -17.78 50.93 21.67
N ARG A 121 -17.17 50.63 20.53
CA ARG A 121 -16.07 49.66 20.39
C ARG A 121 -14.70 50.32 20.54
N PHE A 122 -14.35 51.28 19.69
CA PHE A 122 -13.08 52.01 19.80
C PHE A 122 -13.05 52.93 21.02
N THR A 123 -14.18 53.55 21.36
CA THR A 123 -14.34 54.37 22.57
C THR A 123 -14.07 53.56 23.84
N ASN A 124 -14.33 52.25 23.84
CA ASN A 124 -13.96 51.37 24.95
C ASN A 124 -12.43 51.36 25.21
N ASN A 125 -11.63 51.31 24.15
CA ASN A 125 -10.17 51.35 24.28
C ASN A 125 -9.69 52.70 24.80
N VAL A 126 -10.31 53.80 24.36
CA VAL A 126 -10.03 55.15 24.91
C VAL A 126 -10.36 55.20 26.39
N TYR A 127 -11.54 54.70 26.78
CA TYR A 127 -11.98 54.62 28.17
C TYR A 127 -10.97 53.86 29.04
N LYS A 128 -10.57 52.65 28.63
CA LYS A 128 -9.54 51.87 29.33
C LYS A 128 -8.20 52.58 29.41
N SER A 129 -7.79 53.26 28.34
CA SER A 129 -6.50 53.94 28.29
C SER A 129 -6.43 55.08 29.29
N VAL A 130 -7.49 55.88 29.41
CA VAL A 130 -7.59 56.96 30.41
C VAL A 130 -7.51 56.38 31.82
N TYR A 131 -8.25 55.30 32.10
CA TYR A 131 -8.20 54.64 33.41
C TYR A 131 -6.84 54.00 33.69
N ALA A 132 -6.16 53.42 32.70
CA ALA A 132 -4.82 52.88 32.89
C ALA A 132 -3.82 53.96 33.31
N VAL A 133 -3.87 55.14 32.67
CA VAL A 133 -3.05 56.29 33.09
C VAL A 133 -3.43 56.76 34.49
N ALA A 134 -4.73 56.87 34.79
CA ALA A 134 -5.21 57.26 36.11
C ALA A 134 -4.75 56.30 37.22
N HIS A 135 -4.85 54.98 36.99
CA HIS A 135 -4.37 53.96 37.92
C HIS A 135 -2.84 54.00 38.07
N ALA A 136 -2.09 54.21 36.99
CA ALA A 136 -0.64 54.33 37.04
C ALA A 136 -0.21 55.53 37.90
N LEU A 137 -0.84 56.70 37.69
CA LEU A 137 -0.58 57.91 38.47
C LEU A 137 -1.02 57.75 39.93
N HIS A 138 -2.17 57.10 40.17
CA HIS A 138 -2.64 56.79 41.51
C HIS A 138 -1.62 55.93 42.25
N ASN A 139 -1.19 54.81 41.66
CA ASN A 139 -0.19 53.92 42.25
C ASN A 139 1.16 54.60 42.50
N LEU A 140 1.55 55.56 41.64
CA LEU A 140 2.76 56.36 41.82
C LEU A 140 2.64 57.27 43.05
N VAL A 141 1.51 57.96 43.21
CA VAL A 141 1.29 58.95 44.28
C VAL A 141 0.97 58.29 45.62
N THR A 142 0.28 57.15 45.64
CA THR A 142 -0.09 56.42 46.86
C THR A 142 0.96 55.39 47.29
N CYS A 143 2.15 55.42 46.69
CA CYS A 143 3.24 54.51 47.00
C CYS A 143 3.66 54.62 48.49
N GLU A 144 3.82 53.47 49.15
CA GLU A 144 4.30 53.41 50.54
C GLU A 144 5.83 53.28 50.59
N GLU A 145 6.49 54.24 51.24
CA GLU A 145 7.95 54.18 51.47
C GLU A 145 8.36 52.86 52.16
N LYS A 146 9.48 52.28 51.73
CA LYS A 146 9.99 50.92 52.03
C LYS A 146 9.30 49.77 51.30
N LYS A 147 8.19 50.01 50.60
CA LYS A 147 7.52 49.04 49.71
C LYS A 147 7.48 49.51 48.26
N GLY A 148 8.15 50.61 47.95
CA GLY A 148 8.18 51.16 46.60
C GLY A 148 8.98 50.29 45.62
N PRO A 149 8.72 50.41 44.32
CA PRO A 149 9.34 49.57 43.30
C PRO A 149 10.79 49.98 42.95
N PHE A 150 11.28 51.09 43.50
CA PHE A 150 12.61 51.63 43.17
C PHE A 150 13.67 51.26 44.22
N TYR A 151 14.91 51.71 44.00
CA TYR A 151 16.07 51.37 44.83
C TYR A 151 15.79 51.56 46.33
N ASN A 152 16.18 50.58 47.15
CA ASN A 152 15.91 50.53 48.60
C ASN A 152 14.42 50.62 49.01
N GLY A 153 13.49 50.26 48.13
CA GLY A 153 12.06 50.31 48.43
C GLY A 153 11.48 51.72 48.41
N SER A 154 12.14 52.66 47.71
CA SER A 154 11.73 54.06 47.64
C SER A 154 10.59 54.30 46.64
N CYS A 155 9.83 55.36 46.89
CA CYS A 155 8.78 55.85 46.00
C CYS A 155 9.28 57.00 45.10
N ALA A 156 8.49 57.38 44.09
CA ALA A 156 8.81 58.53 43.24
C ALA A 156 8.53 59.84 44.01
N ASP A 157 9.39 60.86 43.81
CA ASP A 157 9.10 62.21 44.32
C ASP A 157 7.95 62.83 43.51
N THR A 158 6.82 63.05 44.17
CA THR A 158 5.63 63.66 43.55
C THR A 158 5.87 65.07 43.01
N LYS A 159 6.91 65.78 43.48
CA LYS A 159 7.27 67.11 42.98
C LYS A 159 8.15 67.06 41.72
N HIS A 160 8.82 65.94 41.46
CA HIS A 160 9.79 65.77 40.38
C HIS A 160 9.67 64.38 39.72
N ILE A 161 8.51 64.09 39.16
CA ILE A 161 8.22 62.82 38.50
C ILE A 161 9.02 62.68 37.19
N GLN A 162 9.76 61.59 37.03
CA GLN A 162 10.47 61.27 35.80
C GLN A 162 9.61 60.38 34.87
N PRO A 163 9.67 60.55 33.53
CA PRO A 163 8.85 59.77 32.59
C PRO A 163 9.01 58.24 32.72
N TRP A 164 10.22 57.75 32.98
CA TRP A 164 10.47 56.31 33.15
C TRP A 164 9.83 55.73 34.42
N GLN A 165 9.62 56.55 35.45
CA GLN A 165 8.91 56.13 36.67
C GLN A 165 7.42 55.93 36.36
N VAL A 166 6.83 56.84 35.57
CA VAL A 166 5.44 56.70 35.10
C VAL A 166 5.30 55.46 34.23
N LEU A 167 6.25 55.22 33.33
CA LEU A 167 6.26 54.01 32.49
C LEU A 167 6.27 52.74 33.34
N HIS A 168 7.06 52.68 34.41
CA HIS A 168 7.10 51.54 35.32
C HIS A 168 5.71 51.25 35.92
N TYR A 169 5.05 52.27 36.47
CA TYR A 169 3.71 52.08 37.04
C TYR A 169 2.66 51.74 35.97
N LEU A 170 2.78 52.31 34.77
CA LEU A 170 1.90 52.03 33.65
C LEU A 170 2.02 50.57 33.18
N GLN A 171 3.24 50.04 33.05
CA GLN A 171 3.48 48.64 32.66
C GLN A 171 2.92 47.64 33.68
N ASN A 172 2.76 48.03 34.94
CA ASN A 172 2.32 47.17 36.03
C ASN A 172 0.88 47.42 36.49
N VAL A 173 0.07 48.18 35.73
CA VAL A 173 -1.34 48.35 36.09
C VAL A 173 -2.09 47.02 35.98
N ASN A 174 -2.95 46.78 36.95
CA ASN A 174 -3.84 45.64 36.97
C ASN A 174 -5.13 46.03 37.68
N PHE A 175 -6.17 46.32 36.89
CA PHE A 175 -7.48 46.68 37.39
C PHE A 175 -8.57 46.06 36.51
N ALA A 176 -9.79 46.01 37.04
CA ALA A 176 -10.96 45.61 36.27
C ALA A 176 -11.84 46.85 36.02
N THR A 177 -12.38 46.97 34.80
CA THR A 177 -13.42 47.95 34.52
C THR A 177 -14.72 47.57 35.24
N ASN A 178 -15.68 48.50 35.30
CA ASN A 178 -17.01 48.23 35.87
C ASN A 178 -17.75 47.06 35.20
N GLN A 179 -17.30 46.63 34.01
CA GLN A 179 -17.85 45.49 33.26
C GLN A 179 -17.10 44.19 33.51
N GLY A 180 -16.16 44.18 34.46
CA GLY A 180 -15.35 43.02 34.79
C GLY A 180 -14.25 42.72 33.77
N GLU A 181 -13.94 43.64 32.87
CA GLU A 181 -12.85 43.45 31.91
C GLU A 181 -11.52 43.86 32.56
N ARG A 182 -10.57 42.92 32.60
CA ARG A 182 -9.27 43.14 33.22
C ARG A 182 -8.33 43.87 32.26
N VAL A 183 -7.73 44.96 32.72
CA VAL A 183 -6.74 45.75 31.99
C VAL A 183 -5.37 45.49 32.60
N THR A 184 -4.48 44.89 31.81
CA THR A 184 -3.10 44.55 32.15
C THR A 184 -2.24 44.64 30.89
N PHE A 185 -0.94 44.80 31.04
CA PHE A 185 0.01 44.79 29.93
C PHE A 185 0.99 43.62 30.04
N ASP A 186 1.46 43.12 28.91
CA ASP A 186 2.56 42.17 28.84
C ASP A 186 3.93 42.88 28.91
N GLN A 187 5.02 42.13 28.73
CA GLN A 187 6.38 42.67 28.78
C GLN A 187 6.67 43.70 27.67
N ASN A 188 5.92 43.67 26.57
CA ASN A 188 6.05 44.61 25.45
C ASN A 188 5.14 45.84 25.61
N GLY A 189 4.26 45.85 26.61
CA GLY A 189 3.25 46.89 26.79
C GLY A 189 1.94 46.62 26.05
N ASP A 190 1.71 45.39 25.58
CA ASP A 190 0.49 45.02 24.86
C ASP A 190 -0.58 44.50 25.83
N SER A 191 -1.82 44.96 25.65
CA SER A 191 -2.96 44.41 26.38
C SER A 191 -3.37 43.06 25.79
N PRO A 192 -3.74 42.06 26.61
CA PRO A 192 -4.28 40.79 26.11
C PRO A 192 -5.41 41.00 25.11
N ALA A 193 -5.31 40.35 23.96
CA ALA A 193 -6.26 40.48 22.87
C ALA A 193 -7.63 39.89 23.24
N ARG A 194 -8.68 40.71 23.10
CA ARG A 194 -10.07 40.27 23.27
C ARG A 194 -10.95 40.86 22.17
N TYR A 195 -11.48 39.99 21.32
CA TYR A 195 -12.28 40.37 20.16
C TYR A 195 -13.60 39.62 20.12
N GLU A 196 -14.63 40.27 19.61
CA GLU A 196 -15.88 39.63 19.22
C GLU A 196 -15.77 39.20 17.75
N LEU A 197 -16.19 37.97 17.44
CA LEU A 197 -16.39 37.54 16.07
C LEU A 197 -17.80 37.96 15.64
N ILE A 198 -17.84 38.80 14.62
CA ILE A 198 -19.04 39.42 14.08
C ILE A 198 -19.40 38.77 12.75
N ASN A 199 -20.70 38.51 12.54
CA ASN A 199 -21.26 38.13 11.26
C ASN A 199 -22.22 39.22 10.76
N LEU A 200 -22.02 39.67 9.53
CA LEU A 200 -22.87 40.65 8.88
C LEU A 200 -24.11 39.96 8.32
N GLN A 201 -25.23 40.01 9.05
CA GLN A 201 -26.41 39.22 8.72
C GLN A 201 -27.30 39.88 7.68
N HIS A 202 -27.44 41.21 7.73
CA HIS A 202 -28.31 41.93 6.82
C HIS A 202 -27.85 43.38 6.65
N VAL A 203 -28.01 43.93 5.44
CA VAL A 203 -27.72 45.33 5.15
C VAL A 203 -28.84 45.91 4.28
N THR A 204 -29.38 47.05 4.67
CA THR A 204 -30.22 47.90 3.82
C THR A 204 -29.64 49.31 3.74
N SER A 205 -30.15 50.13 2.82
CA SER A 205 -29.78 51.54 2.74
C SER A 205 -30.01 52.22 4.09
N GLY A 206 -28.93 52.65 4.74
CA GLY A 206 -28.92 53.28 6.06
C GLY A 206 -28.94 52.36 7.28
N THR A 207 -29.05 51.02 7.15
CA THR A 207 -28.96 50.12 8.32
C THR A 207 -28.11 48.88 8.07
N MET A 208 -27.21 48.62 9.02
CA MET A 208 -26.34 47.44 9.06
C MET A 208 -26.70 46.60 10.29
N GLN A 209 -27.04 45.33 10.08
CA GLN A 209 -27.32 44.39 11.17
C GLN A 209 -26.19 43.38 11.29
N VAL A 210 -25.45 43.52 12.38
CA VAL A 210 -24.34 42.67 12.77
C VAL A 210 -24.71 41.82 13.97
N ALA A 211 -24.21 40.60 14.02
CA ALA A 211 -24.44 39.67 15.13
C ALA A 211 -23.11 39.12 15.66
N THR A 212 -22.93 39.14 16.98
CA THR A 212 -21.77 38.53 17.63
C THR A 212 -21.95 37.01 17.70
N VAL A 213 -21.23 36.28 16.83
CA VAL A 213 -21.33 34.83 16.67
C VAL A 213 -20.24 34.06 17.44
N GLY A 214 -19.24 34.76 17.97
CA GLY A 214 -18.21 34.19 18.83
C GLY A 214 -17.36 35.24 19.52
N VAL A 215 -16.41 34.78 20.33
CA VAL A 215 -15.46 35.61 21.08
C VAL A 215 -14.08 34.96 21.02
N PHE A 216 -13.06 35.78 20.82
CA PHE A 216 -11.66 35.44 21.00
C PHE A 216 -11.13 36.13 22.27
N ASP A 217 -10.55 35.38 23.19
CA ASP A 217 -9.96 35.88 24.43
C ASP A 217 -8.60 35.22 24.69
N ALA A 218 -7.54 35.99 24.50
CA ALA A 218 -6.15 35.54 24.65
C ALA A 218 -5.77 35.24 26.11
N THR A 219 -6.57 35.67 27.10
CA THR A 219 -6.31 35.39 28.52
C THR A 219 -6.65 33.95 28.92
N LEU A 220 -7.42 33.24 28.09
CA LEU A 220 -7.82 31.85 28.31
C LEU A 220 -6.75 30.85 27.81
N PRO A 221 -6.76 29.59 28.30
CA PRO A 221 -5.92 28.51 27.75
C PRO A 221 -6.17 28.32 26.25
N ARG A 222 -5.13 27.93 25.49
CA ARG A 222 -5.14 27.85 24.01
C ARG A 222 -6.35 27.11 23.43
N GLU A 223 -6.80 26.04 24.09
CA GLU A 223 -7.93 25.22 23.64
C GLU A 223 -9.29 25.92 23.80
N ARG A 224 -9.35 27.03 24.54
CA ARG A 224 -10.56 27.80 24.85
C ARG A 224 -10.46 29.28 24.47
N GLN A 225 -9.41 29.69 23.76
CA GLN A 225 -9.23 31.08 23.35
C GLN A 225 -10.29 31.53 22.35
N PHE A 226 -10.90 30.62 21.58
CA PHE A 226 -11.92 30.93 20.59
C PHE A 226 -13.22 30.17 20.88
N ILE A 227 -14.28 30.91 21.17
CA ILE A 227 -15.57 30.37 21.64
C ILE A 227 -16.66 30.83 20.68
N MET A 228 -17.44 29.90 20.15
CA MET A 228 -18.59 30.19 19.29
C MET A 228 -19.88 30.21 20.10
N ASN A 229 -20.77 31.16 19.84
CA ASN A 229 -21.99 31.40 20.61
C ASN A 229 -23.19 30.54 20.15
N GLY A 230 -23.00 29.58 19.22
CA GLY A 230 -24.07 28.74 18.68
C GLY A 230 -25.10 29.48 17.81
N MET A 231 -24.85 30.75 17.50
CA MET A 231 -25.69 31.60 16.66
C MET A 231 -25.65 31.14 15.20
N LYS A 232 -26.77 31.29 14.49
CA LYS A 232 -26.84 30.96 13.05
C LYS A 232 -26.00 31.96 12.25
N ILE A 233 -24.97 31.45 11.58
CA ILE A 233 -24.12 32.23 10.68
C ILE A 233 -24.78 32.33 9.31
N VAL A 234 -24.80 33.54 8.75
CA VAL A 234 -25.11 33.81 7.35
C VAL A 234 -23.80 33.73 6.59
N TRP A 235 -23.76 32.87 5.57
CA TRP A 235 -22.61 32.75 4.65
C TRP A 235 -22.81 33.65 3.44
N GLY A 236 -21.71 34.13 2.87
CA GLY A 236 -21.72 34.92 1.65
C GLY A 236 -22.19 34.10 0.45
N GLY A 237 -22.90 34.75 -0.48
CA GLY A 237 -23.54 34.11 -1.63
C GLY A 237 -24.94 33.57 -1.35
N GLU A 238 -25.85 33.69 -2.33
CA GLU A 238 -27.24 33.26 -2.17
C GLU A 238 -27.33 31.74 -1.98
N GLY A 239 -27.91 31.29 -0.85
CA GLY A 239 -28.32 29.89 -0.66
C GLY A 239 -27.32 28.95 0.02
N HIS A 240 -26.15 29.41 0.45
CA HIS A 240 -25.20 28.56 1.16
C HIS A 240 -25.61 28.33 2.63
N THR A 241 -25.92 27.08 2.99
CA THR A 241 -26.19 26.66 4.37
C THR A 241 -24.96 26.08 5.09
N GLN A 242 -23.85 25.90 4.37
CA GLN A 242 -22.61 25.29 4.86
C GLN A 242 -21.43 26.26 4.71
N VAL A 243 -20.40 26.05 5.53
CA VAL A 243 -19.12 26.76 5.46
C VAL A 243 -18.54 26.67 4.04
N PRO A 244 -18.23 27.78 3.37
CA PRO A 244 -17.50 27.76 2.11
C PRO A 244 -16.05 27.34 2.35
N VAL A 245 -15.54 26.46 1.48
CA VAL A 245 -14.16 25.95 1.55
C VAL A 245 -13.35 26.56 0.41
N SER A 246 -12.26 27.26 0.75
CA SER A 246 -11.34 27.85 -0.23
C SER A 246 -10.09 27.00 -0.39
N VAL A 247 -10.16 25.99 -1.25
CA VAL A 247 -9.02 25.13 -1.62
C VAL A 247 -8.71 25.25 -3.11
N CYS A 248 -7.41 25.17 -3.46
CA CYS A 248 -6.99 25.18 -4.86
C CYS A 248 -7.16 23.80 -5.53
N SER A 249 -6.80 22.75 -4.81
CA SER A 249 -6.96 21.37 -5.22
C SER A 249 -7.66 20.57 -4.13
N GLU A 250 -8.59 19.70 -4.54
CA GLU A 250 -9.22 18.74 -3.65
C GLU A 250 -8.18 17.79 -3.00
N SER A 251 -8.57 17.14 -1.91
CA SER A 251 -7.72 16.11 -1.31
C SER A 251 -7.62 14.89 -2.22
N CYS A 252 -6.40 14.39 -2.45
CA CYS A 252 -6.20 13.22 -3.29
C CYS A 252 -6.83 11.97 -2.65
N PRO A 253 -7.51 11.12 -3.44
CA PRO A 253 -7.98 9.84 -2.93
C PRO A 253 -6.80 8.91 -2.64
N PRO A 254 -7.00 7.90 -1.77
CA PRO A 254 -6.03 6.81 -1.57
C PRO A 254 -5.58 6.19 -2.91
N GLY A 255 -4.33 5.72 -2.95
CA GLY A 255 -3.68 5.21 -4.16
C GLY A 255 -3.07 6.28 -5.07
N LYS A 256 -3.26 7.57 -4.73
CA LYS A 256 -2.66 8.70 -5.44
C LYS A 256 -1.77 9.51 -4.51
N ARG A 257 -0.76 10.15 -5.09
CA ARG A 257 0.11 11.13 -4.44
C ARG A 257 -0.10 12.52 -5.03
N LYS A 258 0.24 13.54 -4.24
CA LYS A 258 0.24 14.93 -4.69
C LYS A 258 1.45 15.21 -5.59
N ALA A 259 1.21 15.92 -6.69
CA ALA A 259 2.25 16.45 -7.56
C ALA A 259 2.06 17.96 -7.71
N LEU A 260 3.04 18.74 -7.23
CA LEU A 260 2.94 20.20 -7.22
C LEU A 260 2.91 20.76 -8.65
N GLN A 261 1.99 21.69 -8.90
CA GLN A 261 1.92 22.40 -10.17
C GLN A 261 3.03 23.45 -10.24
N LYS A 262 3.94 23.33 -11.22
CA LYS A 262 5.07 24.25 -11.37
C LYS A 262 4.57 25.69 -11.55
N GLY A 263 5.07 26.60 -10.71
CA GLY A 263 4.72 28.02 -10.74
C GLY A 263 3.44 28.40 -9.98
N LYS A 264 2.76 27.45 -9.32
CA LYS A 264 1.60 27.72 -8.45
C LYS A 264 1.92 27.52 -6.96
N PRO A 265 1.08 28.02 -6.03
CA PRO A 265 1.23 27.78 -4.60
C PRO A 265 1.17 26.29 -4.22
N VAL A 266 1.73 25.92 -3.06
CA VAL A 266 1.83 24.53 -2.57
C VAL A 266 0.49 23.83 -2.35
N CYS A 267 -0.60 24.58 -2.21
CA CYS A 267 -1.96 24.04 -2.11
C CYS A 267 -2.53 23.59 -3.47
N CYS A 268 -1.89 23.95 -4.58
CA CYS A 268 -2.28 23.59 -5.93
C CYS A 268 -1.44 22.41 -6.43
N TYR A 269 -2.06 21.24 -6.51
CA TYR A 269 -1.42 20.00 -6.90
C TYR A 269 -2.35 19.11 -7.73
N ASP A 270 -1.75 18.24 -8.53
CA ASP A 270 -2.44 17.16 -9.25
C ASP A 270 -2.33 15.86 -8.47
N CYS A 271 -3.37 15.02 -8.57
CA CYS A 271 -3.38 13.69 -7.94
C CYS A 271 -2.95 12.64 -8.96
N ILE A 272 -1.71 12.15 -8.82
CA ILE A 272 -1.09 11.19 -9.73
C ILE A 272 -1.07 9.81 -9.06
N PRO A 273 -1.39 8.71 -9.78
CA PRO A 273 -1.29 7.36 -9.23
C PRO A 273 0.15 7.03 -8.79
N CYS A 274 0.25 6.21 -7.73
CA CYS A 274 1.53 5.64 -7.31
C CYS A 274 2.11 4.69 -8.38
N ALA A 275 3.43 4.48 -8.33
CA ALA A 275 4.08 3.54 -9.23
C ALA A 275 3.80 2.08 -8.83
N ASP A 276 4.05 1.14 -9.73
CA ASP A 276 3.85 -0.28 -9.48
C ASP A 276 4.66 -0.77 -8.27
N GLY A 277 4.00 -1.46 -7.35
CA GLY A 277 4.60 -1.93 -6.09
C GLY A 277 4.58 -0.90 -4.95
N GLU A 278 3.98 0.27 -5.17
CA GLU A 278 3.82 1.32 -4.16
C GLU A 278 2.34 1.59 -3.84
N ILE A 279 2.09 2.09 -2.63
CA ILE A 279 0.76 2.43 -2.13
C ILE A 279 0.71 3.83 -1.52
N SER A 280 -0.48 4.39 -1.41
CA SER A 280 -0.73 5.64 -0.69
C SER A 280 -2.03 5.50 0.12
N ASN A 281 -1.90 5.44 1.45
CA ASN A 281 -3.05 5.34 2.36
C ASN A 281 -3.51 6.73 2.86
N ILE A 282 -2.56 7.67 2.98
CA ILE A 282 -2.79 9.04 3.45
C ILE A 282 -2.53 9.98 2.27
N THR A 283 -3.13 11.17 2.27
CA THR A 283 -2.91 12.23 1.27
C THR A 283 -1.48 12.82 1.33
N SER A 284 -0.46 11.99 1.09
CA SER A 284 0.96 12.32 1.14
C SER A 284 1.52 12.73 -0.23
N MET A 285 2.70 13.36 -0.20
CA MET A 285 3.48 13.68 -1.40
C MET A 285 4.22 12.45 -1.95
N GLU A 286 4.46 11.45 -1.10
CA GLU A 286 5.25 10.25 -1.40
C GLU A 286 4.40 8.99 -1.27
N CYS A 287 4.68 8.01 -2.13
CA CYS A 287 4.11 6.67 -2.05
C CYS A 287 5.04 5.74 -1.28
N LEU A 288 4.47 4.75 -0.60
CA LEU A 288 5.18 3.78 0.21
C LEU A 288 5.32 2.47 -0.56
N LYS A 289 6.54 1.93 -0.65
CA LYS A 289 6.79 0.65 -1.30
C LYS A 289 6.30 -0.51 -0.43
N CYS A 290 5.60 -1.48 -1.02
CA CYS A 290 5.16 -2.68 -0.30
C CYS A 290 6.35 -3.57 0.10
N PRO A 291 6.27 -4.28 1.25
CA PRO A 291 7.24 -5.30 1.62
C PRO A 291 7.30 -6.45 0.60
N ILE A 292 8.39 -7.22 0.63
CA ILE A 292 8.74 -8.20 -0.42
C ILE A 292 7.66 -9.26 -0.66
N ASP A 293 7.02 -9.77 0.41
CA ASP A 293 5.95 -10.78 0.33
C ASP A 293 4.58 -10.19 -0.07
N TYR A 294 4.47 -8.86 -0.20
CA TYR A 294 3.21 -8.15 -0.44
C TYR A 294 3.21 -7.40 -1.78
N TRP A 295 2.02 -7.15 -2.29
CA TRP A 295 1.75 -6.43 -3.52
C TRP A 295 0.60 -5.43 -3.31
N PRO A 296 0.58 -4.26 -3.99
CA PRO A 296 -0.54 -3.35 -3.92
C PRO A 296 -1.84 -4.02 -4.37
N ASN A 297 -2.95 -3.70 -3.70
CA ASN A 297 -4.27 -4.02 -4.21
C ASN A 297 -4.61 -3.22 -5.48
N THR A 298 -5.72 -3.52 -6.14
CA THR A 298 -6.15 -2.83 -7.37
C THR A 298 -6.38 -1.32 -7.20
N ARG A 299 -6.66 -0.86 -5.98
CA ARG A 299 -6.81 0.57 -5.65
C ARG A 299 -5.48 1.26 -5.32
N GLY A 300 -4.41 0.52 -5.06
CA GLY A 300 -3.12 1.07 -4.63
C GLY A 300 -3.12 1.68 -3.22
N ASP A 301 -4.08 1.32 -2.37
CA ASP A 301 -4.20 1.89 -1.01
C ASP A 301 -3.60 0.97 0.07
N THR A 302 -3.48 -0.33 -0.21
CA THR A 302 -3.10 -1.35 0.76
C THR A 302 -2.22 -2.42 0.14
N CYS A 303 -1.28 -2.93 0.94
CA CYS A 303 -0.42 -4.04 0.57
C CYS A 303 -1.10 -5.36 0.96
N ILE A 304 -1.39 -6.22 -0.02
CA ILE A 304 -1.96 -7.56 0.13
C ILE A 304 -0.89 -8.63 -0.07
N LEU A 305 -1.02 -9.78 0.60
CA LEU A 305 -0.06 -10.88 0.47
C LEU A 305 -0.10 -11.42 -0.97
N LYS A 306 1.07 -11.60 -1.60
CA LYS A 306 1.17 -12.17 -2.95
C LYS A 306 0.61 -13.59 -2.99
N GLU A 307 -0.05 -13.93 -4.08
CA GLU A 307 -0.48 -15.30 -4.33
C GLU A 307 0.72 -16.22 -4.56
N VAL A 308 0.65 -17.43 -4.00
CA VAL A 308 1.69 -18.45 -4.13
C VAL A 308 1.32 -19.45 -5.20
N GLU A 309 2.12 -19.54 -6.26
CA GLU A 309 1.93 -20.51 -7.35
C GLU A 309 2.83 -21.74 -7.18
N PHE A 310 2.26 -22.93 -7.37
CA PHE A 310 2.95 -24.22 -7.43
C PHE A 310 2.12 -25.21 -8.26
N LEU A 311 2.71 -26.34 -8.67
CA LEU A 311 1.99 -27.38 -9.42
C LEU A 311 1.00 -28.11 -8.49
N SER A 312 -0.28 -27.76 -8.55
CA SER A 312 -1.31 -28.21 -7.61
C SER A 312 -2.13 -29.39 -8.14
N TYR A 313 -2.54 -30.30 -7.25
CA TYR A 313 -3.49 -31.37 -7.60
C TYR A 313 -4.85 -30.86 -8.08
N ALA A 314 -5.20 -29.62 -7.73
CA ALA A 314 -6.49 -29.01 -8.09
C ALA A 314 -6.49 -28.34 -9.47
N GLU A 315 -5.32 -28.08 -10.07
CA GLU A 315 -5.25 -27.43 -11.38
C GLU A 315 -5.26 -28.45 -12.52
N ILE A 316 -5.71 -28.05 -13.72
CA ILE A 316 -5.94 -28.94 -14.86
C ILE A 316 -4.69 -29.78 -15.21
N MET A 317 -3.51 -29.15 -15.25
CA MET A 317 -2.25 -29.86 -15.53
C MET A 317 -1.93 -30.92 -14.46
N GLY A 318 -2.09 -30.57 -13.18
CA GLY A 318 -1.88 -31.50 -12.07
C GLY A 318 -2.85 -32.69 -12.08
N ILE A 319 -4.12 -32.45 -12.40
CA ILE A 319 -5.15 -33.49 -12.54
C ILE A 319 -4.78 -34.47 -13.66
N ILE A 320 -4.42 -33.96 -14.85
CA ILE A 320 -4.06 -34.78 -16.00
C ILE A 320 -2.82 -35.63 -15.69
N LEU A 321 -1.76 -35.03 -15.15
CA LEU A 321 -0.52 -35.75 -14.82
C LEU A 321 -0.77 -36.83 -13.76
N THR A 322 -1.55 -36.52 -12.71
CA THR A 322 -1.91 -37.49 -11.66
C THR A 322 -2.67 -38.69 -12.25
N PHE A 323 -3.63 -38.45 -13.15
CA PHE A 323 -4.36 -39.52 -13.83
C PHE A 323 -3.42 -40.46 -14.60
N PHE A 324 -2.50 -39.92 -15.41
CA PHE A 324 -1.56 -40.75 -16.15
C PHE A 324 -0.54 -41.49 -15.25
N CYS A 325 -0.16 -40.92 -14.10
CA CYS A 325 0.66 -41.62 -13.10
C CYS A 325 -0.08 -42.84 -12.54
N LEU A 326 -1.31 -42.64 -12.05
CA LEU A 326 -2.12 -43.69 -11.44
C LEU A 326 -2.49 -44.78 -12.45
N MET A 327 -2.87 -44.39 -13.67
CA MET A 327 -3.17 -45.34 -14.75
C MET A 327 -1.93 -46.21 -15.07
N GLY A 328 -0.74 -45.62 -15.11
CA GLY A 328 0.51 -46.33 -15.37
C GLY A 328 0.84 -47.33 -14.26
N ALA A 329 0.70 -46.92 -12.99
CA ALA A 329 0.90 -47.79 -11.83
C ALA A 329 -0.10 -48.96 -11.81
N VAL A 330 -1.38 -48.70 -12.06
CA VAL A 330 -2.44 -49.73 -12.14
C VAL A 330 -2.17 -50.68 -13.32
N LEU A 331 -1.82 -50.18 -14.49
CA LEU A 331 -1.52 -51.02 -15.64
C LEU A 331 -0.30 -51.93 -15.39
N THR A 332 0.75 -51.38 -14.78
CA THR A 332 1.98 -52.13 -14.47
C THR A 332 1.73 -53.22 -13.42
N THR A 333 0.97 -52.91 -12.38
CA THR A 333 0.58 -53.89 -11.35
C THR A 333 -0.33 -54.98 -11.92
N MET A 334 -1.28 -54.64 -12.79
CA MET A 334 -2.10 -55.63 -13.51
C MET A 334 -1.24 -56.57 -14.37
N ILE A 335 -0.26 -56.04 -15.10
CA ILE A 335 0.69 -56.84 -15.88
C ILE A 335 1.51 -57.76 -14.95
N ALA A 336 1.96 -57.26 -13.80
CA ALA A 336 2.67 -58.07 -12.80
C ALA A 336 1.82 -59.22 -12.25
N LEU A 337 0.53 -58.99 -11.98
CA LEU A 337 -0.41 -60.01 -11.53
C LEU A 337 -0.63 -61.09 -12.60
N VAL A 338 -0.78 -60.70 -13.87
CA VAL A 338 -0.88 -61.65 -14.99
C VAL A 338 0.38 -62.51 -15.09
N PHE A 339 1.56 -61.89 -15.03
CA PHE A 339 2.84 -62.61 -15.05
C PHE A 339 3.01 -63.55 -13.84
N PHE A 340 2.51 -63.15 -12.67
CA PHE A 340 2.52 -63.97 -11.47
C PHE A 340 1.61 -65.19 -11.60
N HIS A 341 0.38 -65.01 -12.10
CA HIS A 341 -0.56 -66.10 -12.29
C HIS A 341 -0.07 -67.12 -13.32
N PHE A 342 0.52 -66.64 -14.43
CA PHE A 342 1.06 -67.47 -15.51
C PHE A 342 2.56 -67.81 -15.35
N ARG A 343 3.11 -67.74 -14.12
CA ARG A 343 4.56 -67.91 -13.86
C ARG A 343 5.14 -69.25 -14.34
N GLU A 344 4.35 -70.31 -14.34
CA GLU A 344 4.78 -71.65 -14.74
C GLU A 344 4.77 -71.85 -16.27
N THR A 345 4.30 -70.86 -17.04
CA THR A 345 4.28 -70.95 -18.50
C THR A 345 5.68 -70.79 -19.10
N PRO A 346 6.00 -71.51 -20.19
CA PRO A 346 7.33 -71.52 -20.78
C PRO A 346 7.78 -70.15 -21.27
N ILE A 347 6.86 -69.24 -21.65
CA ILE A 347 7.18 -67.87 -22.04
C ILE A 347 7.71 -67.05 -20.85
N VAL A 348 7.06 -67.11 -19.68
CA VAL A 348 7.49 -66.34 -18.49
C VAL A 348 8.77 -66.92 -17.91
N ARG A 349 8.91 -68.24 -17.89
CA ARG A 349 10.09 -68.94 -17.37
C ARG A 349 11.33 -68.82 -18.26
N ALA A 350 11.16 -68.81 -19.58
CA ALA A 350 12.25 -68.55 -20.53
C ALA A 350 12.75 -67.10 -20.46
N ASN A 351 11.91 -66.18 -19.97
CA ASN A 351 12.18 -64.76 -19.91
C ASN A 351 12.69 -64.27 -18.55
N ASN A 352 13.51 -65.08 -17.87
CA ASN A 352 14.12 -64.78 -16.58
C ASN A 352 13.15 -64.05 -15.63
N SER A 353 12.24 -64.83 -15.05
CA SER A 353 11.07 -64.34 -14.32
C SER A 353 11.44 -63.35 -13.22
N GLU A 354 12.57 -63.54 -12.52
CA GLU A 354 13.01 -62.66 -11.43
C GLU A 354 13.32 -61.24 -11.88
N LEU A 355 14.15 -61.06 -12.93
CA LEU A 355 14.47 -59.72 -13.48
C LEU A 355 13.23 -59.03 -14.06
N SER A 356 12.30 -59.80 -14.62
CA SER A 356 11.04 -59.27 -15.14
C SER A 356 10.13 -58.74 -14.03
N PHE A 357 10.03 -59.44 -12.89
CA PHE A 357 9.29 -58.96 -11.72
C PHE A 357 9.95 -57.73 -11.08
N LEU A 358 11.28 -57.74 -10.95
CA LEU A 358 12.02 -56.57 -10.44
C LEU A 358 11.82 -55.34 -11.34
N LEU A 359 11.81 -55.52 -12.65
CA LEU A 359 11.54 -54.44 -13.61
C LEU A 359 10.11 -53.89 -13.50
N LEU A 360 9.10 -54.76 -13.36
CA LEU A 360 7.70 -54.33 -13.15
C LEU A 360 7.51 -53.61 -11.80
N PHE A 361 8.18 -54.09 -10.75
CA PHE A 361 8.22 -53.41 -9.46
C PHE A 361 8.85 -52.02 -9.58
N SER A 362 10.02 -51.90 -10.24
CA SER A 362 10.67 -50.60 -10.45
C SER A 362 9.83 -49.65 -11.30
N LEU A 363 9.16 -50.14 -12.34
CA LEU A 363 8.26 -49.32 -13.17
C LEU A 363 7.06 -48.81 -12.37
N THR A 364 6.50 -49.63 -11.48
CA THR A 364 5.43 -49.20 -10.57
C THR A 364 5.92 -48.07 -9.67
N LEU A 365 7.13 -48.19 -9.11
CA LEU A 365 7.75 -47.12 -8.32
C LEU A 365 8.05 -45.86 -9.16
N CYS A 366 8.45 -46.00 -10.42
CA CYS A 366 8.66 -44.86 -11.32
C CYS A 366 7.36 -44.08 -11.59
N PHE A 367 6.23 -44.76 -11.76
CA PHE A 367 4.93 -44.09 -11.90
C PHE A 367 4.49 -43.39 -10.60
N LEU A 368 4.74 -44.01 -9.44
CA LEU A 368 4.40 -43.44 -8.15
C LEU A 368 5.33 -42.29 -7.74
N CYS A 369 6.61 -42.32 -8.12
CA CYS A 369 7.55 -41.25 -7.75
C CYS A 369 7.19 -39.91 -8.42
N SER A 370 6.58 -39.93 -9.61
CA SER A 370 6.03 -38.72 -10.24
C SER A 370 5.02 -37.96 -9.38
N LEU A 371 4.26 -38.65 -8.50
CA LEU A 371 3.32 -37.99 -7.59
C LEU A 371 4.01 -37.09 -6.56
N THR A 372 5.27 -37.39 -6.23
CA THR A 372 6.05 -36.62 -5.24
C THR A 372 6.45 -35.23 -5.75
N PHE A 373 6.34 -35.01 -7.05
CA PHE A 373 6.56 -33.73 -7.72
C PHE A 373 5.31 -32.83 -7.72
N ILE A 374 4.12 -33.40 -7.50
CA ILE A 374 2.84 -32.68 -7.51
C ILE A 374 2.45 -32.31 -6.07
N GLY A 375 2.03 -31.06 -5.87
CA GLY A 375 1.62 -30.52 -4.57
C GLY A 375 2.58 -29.47 -4.02
N ARG A 376 2.26 -28.98 -2.81
CA ARG A 376 3.00 -27.90 -2.18
C ARG A 376 4.42 -28.37 -1.79
N PRO A 377 5.49 -27.70 -2.26
CA PRO A 377 6.86 -28.01 -1.86
C PRO A 377 7.06 -27.90 -0.35
N SER A 378 7.53 -28.98 0.26
CA SER A 378 8.01 -29.04 1.65
C SER A 378 9.47 -29.52 1.65
N GLU A 379 10.18 -29.36 2.75
CA GLU A 379 11.56 -29.85 2.87
C GLU A 379 11.68 -31.33 2.49
N TRP A 380 10.78 -32.16 3.03
CA TRP A 380 10.72 -33.58 2.71
C TRP A 380 10.35 -33.86 1.25
N SER A 381 9.37 -33.13 0.68
CA SER A 381 8.99 -33.32 -0.74
C SER A 381 10.11 -32.93 -1.70
N CYS A 382 10.87 -31.86 -1.40
CA CYS A 382 12.01 -31.43 -2.20
C CYS A 382 13.15 -32.46 -2.16
N MET A 383 13.46 -33.01 -0.99
CA MET A 383 14.48 -34.05 -0.86
C MET A 383 14.07 -35.35 -1.58
N LEU A 384 12.80 -35.75 -1.45
CA LEU A 384 12.32 -37.05 -1.93
C LEU A 384 12.14 -37.09 -3.44
N ARG A 385 11.69 -36.00 -4.09
CA ARG A 385 11.34 -36.04 -5.53
C ARG A 385 12.48 -36.50 -6.44
N HIS A 386 13.65 -35.87 -6.34
CA HIS A 386 14.77 -36.14 -7.25
C HIS A 386 15.56 -37.37 -6.81
N THR A 387 15.58 -37.69 -5.51
CA THR A 387 16.26 -38.89 -5.00
C THR A 387 15.45 -40.16 -5.29
N ALA A 388 14.14 -40.14 -5.07
CA ALA A 388 13.25 -41.24 -5.45
C ALA A 388 13.30 -41.46 -6.95
N PHE A 389 13.16 -40.41 -7.75
CA PHE A 389 13.34 -40.46 -9.21
C PHE A 389 14.65 -41.15 -9.61
N GLY A 390 15.80 -40.69 -9.07
CA GLY A 390 17.10 -41.23 -9.46
C GLY A 390 17.27 -42.71 -9.10
N ILE A 391 16.87 -43.10 -7.89
CA ILE A 391 17.00 -44.49 -7.42
C ILE A 391 16.08 -45.43 -8.22
N THR A 392 14.82 -45.06 -8.45
CA THR A 392 13.87 -45.92 -9.17
C THR A 392 14.27 -46.08 -10.64
N PHE A 393 14.77 -45.02 -11.29
CA PHE A 393 15.24 -45.08 -12.67
C PHE A 393 16.49 -45.93 -12.84
N VAL A 394 17.48 -45.81 -11.95
CA VAL A 394 18.66 -46.66 -12.00
C VAL A 394 18.29 -48.12 -11.77
N LEU A 395 17.36 -48.42 -10.86
CA LEU A 395 16.86 -49.79 -10.67
C LEU A 395 16.22 -50.34 -11.96
N CYS A 396 15.40 -49.54 -12.62
CA CYS A 396 14.76 -49.89 -13.89
C CYS A 396 15.79 -50.17 -15.01
N ILE A 397 16.73 -49.24 -15.24
CA ILE A 397 17.76 -49.37 -16.28
C ILE A 397 18.69 -50.55 -15.98
N SER A 398 19.07 -50.74 -14.71
CA SER A 398 19.92 -51.85 -14.29
C SER A 398 19.26 -53.21 -14.55
N CYS A 399 17.94 -53.32 -14.35
CA CYS A 399 17.18 -54.53 -14.71
C CYS A 399 17.20 -54.77 -16.23
N ILE A 400 17.01 -53.71 -17.04
CA ILE A 400 17.04 -53.82 -18.50
C ILE A 400 18.44 -54.20 -18.99
N LEU A 401 19.48 -53.60 -18.42
CA LEU A 401 20.88 -53.93 -18.68
C LEU A 401 21.19 -55.39 -18.32
N GLY A 402 20.71 -55.87 -17.17
CA GLY A 402 20.79 -57.27 -16.80
C GLY A 402 20.13 -58.18 -17.84
N LYS A 403 18.94 -57.82 -18.33
CA LYS A 403 18.24 -58.57 -19.37
C LYS A 403 18.97 -58.54 -20.72
N THR A 404 19.53 -57.41 -21.14
CA THR A 404 20.28 -57.31 -22.41
C THR A 404 21.56 -58.15 -22.38
N ILE A 405 22.30 -58.14 -21.26
CA ILE A 405 23.49 -58.96 -21.09
C ILE A 405 23.14 -60.46 -21.15
N VAL A 406 22.03 -60.88 -20.53
CA VAL A 406 21.56 -62.28 -20.61
C VAL A 406 21.26 -62.69 -22.05
N VAL A 407 20.59 -61.83 -22.83
CA VAL A 407 20.30 -62.08 -24.25
C VAL A 407 21.59 -62.20 -25.07
N LEU A 408 22.57 -61.31 -24.84
CA LEU A 408 23.87 -61.36 -25.51
C LEU A 408 24.68 -62.63 -25.15
N MET A 409 24.67 -63.03 -23.88
CA MET A 409 25.37 -64.22 -23.38
C MET A 409 24.75 -65.52 -23.93
N ALA A 410 23.42 -65.61 -23.99
CA ALA A 410 22.71 -66.76 -24.53
C ALA A 410 23.07 -67.04 -25.99
N PHE A 411 23.25 -65.99 -26.80
CA PHE A 411 23.71 -66.12 -28.17
C PHE A 411 25.19 -66.52 -28.26
N ARG A 412 26.08 -65.85 -27.51
CA ARG A 412 27.52 -66.18 -27.52
C ARG A 412 27.82 -67.62 -27.08
N ALA A 413 26.98 -68.20 -26.22
CA ALA A 413 27.10 -69.60 -25.79
C ALA A 413 26.69 -70.63 -26.86
N THR A 414 26.02 -70.22 -27.95
CA THR A 414 25.69 -71.11 -29.08
C THR A 414 26.81 -71.22 -30.12
N LEU A 415 27.87 -70.40 -30.03
CA LEU A 415 29.08 -70.53 -30.84
C LEU A 415 30.00 -71.63 -30.25
N PRO A 416 30.51 -72.57 -31.07
CA PRO A 416 31.32 -73.68 -30.58
C PRO A 416 32.62 -73.17 -29.95
N GLY A 417 32.89 -73.53 -28.69
CA GLY A 417 34.18 -73.31 -28.01
C GLY A 417 34.20 -72.32 -26.82
N SER A 418 33.08 -71.79 -26.32
CA SER A 418 33.10 -70.87 -25.17
C SER A 418 32.23 -71.33 -23.98
N ASN A 419 32.86 -71.45 -22.81
CA ASN A 419 32.22 -71.89 -21.56
C ASN A 419 31.58 -70.72 -20.77
N MET A 420 31.13 -69.67 -21.46
CA MET A 420 30.78 -68.38 -20.82
C MET A 420 29.42 -68.37 -20.11
N MET A 421 28.51 -69.31 -20.40
CA MET A 421 27.17 -69.37 -19.79
C MET A 421 27.21 -69.64 -18.27
N LYS A 422 28.32 -70.17 -17.73
CA LYS A 422 28.53 -70.38 -16.29
C LYS A 422 28.93 -69.10 -15.53
N TRP A 423 29.38 -68.04 -16.21
CA TRP A 423 29.94 -66.84 -15.56
C TRP A 423 28.87 -65.81 -15.14
N PHE A 424 27.69 -65.83 -15.77
CA PHE A 424 26.64 -64.82 -15.54
C PHE A 424 25.26 -65.44 -15.20
N GLY A 425 25.23 -66.24 -14.13
CA GLY A 425 24.00 -66.87 -13.60
C GLY A 425 23.04 -65.92 -12.87
N PRO A 426 21.88 -66.41 -12.38
CA PRO A 426 20.86 -65.58 -11.71
C PRO A 426 21.38 -64.79 -10.50
N ALA A 427 22.26 -65.39 -9.69
CA ALA A 427 22.88 -64.72 -8.55
C ALA A 427 23.75 -63.52 -8.97
N GLN A 428 24.50 -63.65 -10.08
CA GLN A 428 25.36 -62.60 -10.61
C GLN A 428 24.55 -61.43 -11.18
N GLN A 429 23.40 -61.73 -11.80
CA GLN A 429 22.47 -60.71 -12.30
C GLN A 429 21.87 -59.89 -11.15
N ARG A 430 21.42 -60.55 -10.07
CA ARG A 430 20.91 -59.87 -8.87
C ARG A 430 21.99 -58.99 -8.24
N LEU A 431 23.20 -59.53 -8.08
CA LEU A 431 24.32 -58.78 -7.51
C LEU A 431 24.67 -57.57 -8.38
N SER A 432 24.63 -57.69 -9.71
CA SER A 432 24.88 -56.59 -10.63
C SER A 432 23.83 -55.48 -10.51
N VAL A 433 22.54 -55.83 -10.47
CA VAL A 433 21.45 -54.84 -10.30
C VAL A 433 21.56 -54.12 -8.96
N LEU A 434 21.83 -54.88 -7.88
CA LEU A 434 22.05 -54.30 -6.55
C LEU A 434 23.29 -53.40 -6.50
N ALA A 435 24.39 -53.78 -7.17
CA ALA A 435 25.60 -52.97 -7.20
C ALA A 435 25.39 -51.63 -7.92
N PHE A 436 24.77 -51.64 -9.10
CA PHE A 436 24.49 -50.39 -9.85
C PHE A 436 23.52 -49.47 -9.09
N THR A 437 22.49 -50.04 -8.47
CA THR A 437 21.56 -49.26 -7.64
C THR A 437 22.20 -48.72 -6.37
N LEU A 438 23.08 -49.48 -5.71
CA LEU A 438 23.80 -49.02 -4.52
C LEU A 438 24.69 -47.82 -4.81
N ILE A 439 25.35 -47.79 -5.98
CA ILE A 439 26.14 -46.62 -6.42
C ILE A 439 25.25 -45.37 -6.47
N GLN A 440 24.05 -45.47 -7.04
CA GLN A 440 23.11 -44.36 -7.10
C GLN A 440 22.62 -43.93 -5.71
N VAL A 441 22.36 -44.88 -4.81
CA VAL A 441 21.98 -44.59 -3.42
C VAL A 441 23.09 -43.80 -2.71
N LEU A 442 24.36 -44.17 -2.90
CA LEU A 442 25.50 -43.45 -2.33
C LEU A 442 25.61 -42.02 -2.88
N ILE A 443 25.42 -41.83 -4.20
CA ILE A 443 25.39 -40.50 -4.82
C ILE A 443 24.27 -39.65 -4.21
N CYS A 444 23.07 -40.21 -4.03
CA CYS A 444 21.94 -39.51 -3.41
C CYS A 444 22.20 -39.17 -1.94
N ILE A 445 22.77 -40.08 -1.13
CA ILE A 445 23.14 -39.81 0.27
C ILE A 445 24.15 -38.66 0.32
N LEU A 446 25.20 -38.73 -0.51
CA LEU A 446 26.22 -37.68 -0.56
C LEU A 446 25.60 -36.32 -0.92
N TRP A 447 24.71 -36.27 -1.91
CA TRP A 447 24.00 -35.05 -2.29
C TRP A 447 23.17 -34.49 -1.13
N LEU A 448 22.37 -35.33 -0.47
CA LEU A 448 21.55 -34.92 0.68
C LEU A 448 22.38 -34.47 1.88
N THR A 449 23.58 -35.03 2.09
CA THR A 449 24.46 -34.62 3.22
C THR A 449 25.24 -33.33 2.98
N ILE A 450 25.60 -33.03 1.72
CA ILE A 450 26.41 -31.85 1.40
C ILE A 450 25.53 -30.60 1.33
N ASN A 451 24.49 -30.63 0.48
CA ASN A 451 23.59 -29.51 0.26
C ASN A 451 22.28 -30.05 -0.33
N PRO A 452 21.30 -30.42 0.52
CA PRO A 452 20.05 -31.03 0.09
C PRO A 452 19.15 -30.02 -0.65
N PRO A 453 18.23 -30.50 -1.51
CA PRO A 453 17.19 -29.65 -2.08
C PRO A 453 16.24 -29.09 -1.02
N PHE A 454 15.85 -27.82 -1.16
CA PHE A 454 15.02 -27.12 -0.17
C PHE A 454 13.94 -26.25 -0.86
N PRO A 455 12.81 -25.96 -0.19
CA PRO A 455 11.76 -25.12 -0.73
C PRO A 455 12.23 -23.67 -0.85
N PHE A 456 12.09 -23.08 -2.04
CA PHE A 456 12.55 -21.74 -2.36
C PHE A 456 11.41 -20.90 -2.95
N LYS A 457 11.29 -19.67 -2.47
CA LYS A 457 10.34 -18.66 -2.98
C LYS A 457 11.03 -17.86 -4.07
N ASN A 458 10.74 -18.18 -5.32
CA ASN A 458 11.25 -17.43 -6.45
C ASN A 458 10.35 -16.21 -6.74
N MET A 459 10.93 -15.02 -6.60
CA MET A 459 10.26 -13.73 -6.81
C MET A 459 10.84 -12.92 -7.99
N SER A 460 11.74 -13.51 -8.78
CA SER A 460 12.43 -12.78 -9.85
C SER A 460 11.65 -12.74 -11.17
N HIS A 461 10.87 -13.78 -11.47
CA HIS A 461 10.19 -13.92 -12.76
C HIS A 461 8.85 -13.17 -12.86
N TYR A 462 8.08 -13.07 -11.77
CA TYR A 462 6.81 -12.34 -11.72
C TYR A 462 6.76 -11.47 -10.47
N LYS A 463 6.52 -10.16 -10.61
CA LYS A 463 6.52 -9.22 -9.48
C LYS A 463 5.27 -9.35 -8.60
N GLU A 464 4.16 -9.79 -9.18
CA GLU A 464 2.84 -9.87 -8.55
C GLU A 464 2.57 -11.23 -7.86
N LYS A 465 3.41 -12.25 -8.08
CA LYS A 465 3.22 -13.62 -7.56
C LYS A 465 4.49 -14.18 -6.95
N ILE A 466 4.34 -15.15 -6.05
CA ILE A 466 5.45 -15.92 -5.48
C ILE A 466 5.42 -17.32 -6.09
N ILE A 467 6.43 -17.68 -6.87
CA ILE A 467 6.58 -19.06 -7.35
C ILE A 467 7.25 -19.88 -6.26
N LEU A 468 6.58 -20.91 -5.76
CA LEU A 468 7.15 -21.83 -4.78
C LEU A 468 7.68 -23.06 -5.52
N GLU A 469 9.00 -23.21 -5.52
CA GLU A 469 9.72 -24.29 -6.19
C GLU A 469 10.72 -24.96 -5.23
N CYS A 470 11.36 -26.05 -5.66
CA CYS A 470 12.46 -26.64 -4.91
C CYS A 470 13.77 -26.22 -5.54
N ALA A 471 14.58 -25.45 -4.81
CA ALA A 471 15.95 -25.21 -5.21
C ALA A 471 16.75 -26.52 -5.09
N LEU A 472 17.65 -26.77 -6.04
CA LEU A 472 18.45 -27.99 -6.10
C LEU A 472 19.48 -28.11 -4.96
N GLY A 473 19.81 -27.00 -4.29
CA GLY A 473 20.91 -26.93 -3.33
C GLY A 473 22.27 -27.05 -4.04
N SER A 474 22.72 -28.30 -4.26
CA SER A 474 23.91 -28.60 -5.06
C SER A 474 23.57 -28.94 -6.51
N ALA A 475 23.93 -28.04 -7.43
CA ALA A 475 23.86 -28.31 -8.87
C ALA A 475 24.72 -29.52 -9.26
N VAL A 476 25.90 -29.67 -8.64
CA VAL A 476 26.82 -30.79 -8.89
C VAL A 476 26.16 -32.12 -8.52
N GLY A 477 25.43 -32.17 -7.40
CA GLY A 477 24.72 -33.38 -6.96
C GLY A 477 23.63 -33.80 -7.94
N PHE A 478 22.81 -32.84 -8.39
CA PHE A 478 21.76 -33.09 -9.38
C PHE A 478 22.32 -33.61 -10.71
N TRP A 479 23.37 -32.97 -11.24
CA TRP A 479 24.00 -33.40 -12.49
C TRP A 479 24.77 -34.72 -12.35
N ALA A 480 25.28 -35.05 -11.16
CA ALA A 480 25.87 -36.37 -10.90
C ALA A 480 24.82 -37.49 -10.96
N VAL A 481 23.63 -37.27 -10.39
CA VAL A 481 22.49 -38.21 -10.48
C VAL A 481 22.07 -38.41 -11.94
N LEU A 482 21.79 -37.33 -12.67
CA LEU A 482 21.41 -37.42 -14.09
C LEU A 482 22.53 -38.00 -14.97
N GLY A 483 23.78 -37.64 -14.71
CA GLY A 483 24.94 -38.15 -15.42
C GLY A 483 25.13 -39.65 -15.26
N TYR A 484 24.93 -40.19 -14.06
CA TYR A 484 25.01 -41.64 -13.83
C TYR A 484 23.87 -42.40 -14.53
N ILE A 485 22.64 -41.88 -14.48
CA ILE A 485 21.49 -42.43 -15.22
C ILE A 485 21.79 -42.42 -16.72
N GLY A 486 22.31 -41.31 -17.26
CA GLY A 486 22.70 -41.17 -18.66
C GLY A 486 23.79 -42.15 -19.07
N LEU A 487 24.82 -42.36 -18.24
CA LEU A 487 25.89 -43.31 -18.48
C LEU A 487 25.37 -44.75 -18.54
N LEU A 488 24.52 -45.15 -17.59
CA LEU A 488 23.89 -46.47 -17.60
C LEU A 488 22.95 -46.65 -18.80
N ALA A 489 22.18 -45.62 -19.15
CA ALA A 489 21.29 -45.65 -20.32
C ALA A 489 22.07 -45.82 -21.63
N MET A 490 23.20 -45.12 -21.78
CA MET A 490 24.07 -45.26 -22.95
C MET A 490 24.70 -46.65 -23.05
N LEU A 491 25.21 -47.20 -21.93
CA LEU A 491 25.72 -48.57 -21.89
C LEU A 491 24.63 -49.58 -22.27
N CYS A 492 23.43 -49.40 -21.72
CA CYS A 492 22.29 -50.26 -22.02
C CYS A 492 21.85 -50.15 -23.49
N PHE A 493 21.85 -48.94 -24.07
CA PHE A 493 21.56 -48.72 -25.48
C PHE A 493 22.59 -49.40 -26.39
N VAL A 494 23.90 -49.28 -26.10
CA VAL A 494 24.96 -49.94 -26.88
C VAL A 494 24.78 -51.46 -26.88
N PHE A 495 24.55 -52.07 -25.71
CA PHE A 495 24.32 -53.51 -25.62
C PHE A 495 23.00 -53.94 -26.27
N ALA A 496 21.93 -53.17 -26.10
CA ALA A 496 20.66 -53.43 -26.77
C ALA A 496 20.79 -53.32 -28.30
N PHE A 497 21.61 -52.39 -28.81
CA PHE A 497 21.84 -52.23 -30.24
C PHE A 497 22.64 -53.40 -30.83
N LEU A 498 23.65 -53.88 -30.10
CA LEU A 498 24.41 -55.09 -30.47
C LEU A 498 23.49 -56.33 -30.50
N ALA A 499 22.58 -56.44 -29.55
CA ALA A 499 21.62 -57.55 -29.47
C ALA A 499 20.61 -57.56 -30.64
N ARG A 500 20.36 -56.41 -31.30
CA ARG A 500 19.37 -56.29 -32.40
C ARG A 500 19.69 -57.18 -33.61
N LYS A 501 20.96 -57.44 -33.87
CA LYS A 501 21.42 -58.28 -35.01
C LYS A 501 21.29 -59.79 -34.73
N LEU A 502 20.91 -60.18 -33.52
CA LEU A 502 20.80 -61.58 -33.14
C LEU A 502 19.47 -62.17 -33.64
N PRO A 503 19.49 -63.32 -34.34
CA PRO A 503 18.27 -64.05 -34.69
C PRO A 503 17.72 -64.72 -33.43
N ASP A 504 16.86 -64.01 -32.71
CA ASP A 504 16.19 -64.53 -31.52
C ASP A 504 14.72 -64.86 -31.82
N ASN A 505 14.23 -65.96 -31.23
CA ASN A 505 12.96 -66.62 -31.55
C ASN A 505 11.70 -65.75 -31.27
N PHE A 506 11.84 -64.58 -30.63
CA PHE A 506 10.73 -63.72 -30.23
C PHE A 506 10.90 -62.21 -30.53
N ASN A 507 11.86 -61.79 -31.37
CA ASN A 507 12.17 -60.36 -31.63
C ASN A 507 12.42 -59.54 -30.34
N GLU A 508 12.70 -60.20 -29.21
CA GLU A 508 12.77 -59.57 -27.90
C GLU A 508 13.88 -58.51 -27.81
N ALA A 509 15.06 -58.81 -28.36
CA ALA A 509 16.15 -57.86 -28.48
C ALA A 509 15.72 -56.56 -29.18
N LYS A 510 14.90 -56.64 -30.25
CA LYS A 510 14.42 -55.45 -30.99
C LYS A 510 13.51 -54.57 -30.14
N PHE A 511 12.61 -55.17 -29.37
CA PHE A 511 11.72 -54.43 -28.46
C PHE A 511 12.49 -53.76 -27.32
N ILE A 512 13.54 -54.40 -26.80
CA ILE A 512 14.42 -53.80 -25.80
C ILE A 512 15.22 -52.63 -26.42
N THR A 513 15.75 -52.78 -27.63
CA THR A 513 16.42 -51.67 -28.33
C THR A 513 15.47 -50.49 -28.57
N PHE A 514 14.23 -50.76 -28.98
CA PHE A 514 13.22 -49.71 -29.21
C PHE A 514 12.85 -48.99 -27.91
N SER A 515 12.66 -49.74 -26.81
CA SER A 515 12.46 -49.15 -25.49
C SER A 515 13.62 -48.22 -25.07
N MET A 516 14.86 -48.67 -25.24
CA MET A 516 16.04 -47.88 -24.89
C MET A 516 16.20 -46.65 -25.79
N LEU A 517 15.84 -46.75 -27.07
CA LEU A 517 15.85 -45.62 -28.00
C LEU A 517 14.85 -44.54 -27.58
N ILE A 518 13.61 -44.92 -27.24
CA ILE A 518 12.60 -43.99 -26.72
C ILE A 518 13.11 -43.34 -25.43
N PHE A 519 13.68 -44.12 -24.51
CA PHE A 519 14.24 -43.61 -23.27
C PHE A 519 15.30 -42.53 -23.54
N CYS A 520 16.30 -42.82 -24.36
CA CYS A 520 17.35 -41.86 -24.69
C CYS A 520 16.79 -40.60 -25.38
N ALA A 521 15.84 -40.73 -26.31
CA ALA A 521 15.24 -39.60 -27.00
C ALA A 521 14.48 -38.66 -26.05
N VAL A 522 13.70 -39.22 -25.11
CA VAL A 522 12.95 -38.45 -24.11
C VAL A 522 13.91 -37.67 -23.19
N TRP A 523 14.98 -38.31 -22.70
CA TRP A 523 15.93 -37.64 -21.79
C TRP A 523 16.83 -36.62 -22.49
N ILE A 524 17.18 -36.83 -23.77
CA ILE A 524 17.89 -35.82 -24.57
C ILE A 524 17.00 -34.58 -24.80
N THR A 525 15.72 -34.77 -25.09
CA THR A 525 14.77 -33.67 -25.30
C THR A 525 14.34 -32.97 -24.01
N PHE A 526 14.41 -33.65 -22.87
CA PHE A 526 14.15 -33.08 -21.55
C PHE A 526 15.12 -31.93 -21.21
N ILE A 527 16.42 -32.07 -21.48
CA ILE A 527 17.44 -31.07 -21.11
C ILE A 527 17.10 -29.65 -21.61
N PRO A 528 16.88 -29.41 -22.92
CA PRO A 528 16.54 -28.08 -23.41
C PRO A 528 15.16 -27.60 -22.91
N ALA A 529 14.19 -28.51 -22.73
CA ALA A 529 12.86 -28.17 -22.23
C ALA A 529 12.87 -27.75 -20.75
N TYR A 530 13.72 -28.39 -19.93
CA TYR A 530 13.94 -28.06 -18.52
C TYR A 530 14.53 -26.66 -18.35
N VAL A 531 15.54 -26.31 -19.16
CA VAL A 531 16.21 -25.00 -19.08
C VAL A 531 15.34 -23.86 -19.61
N SER A 532 14.44 -24.15 -20.56
CA SER A 532 13.60 -23.12 -21.21
C SER A 532 12.29 -22.84 -20.49
N SER A 533 11.81 -23.76 -19.65
CA SER A 533 10.53 -23.62 -18.96
C SER A 533 10.70 -22.91 -17.61
N PRO A 534 9.79 -22.00 -17.21
CA PRO A 534 9.85 -21.38 -15.88
C PRO A 534 8.89 -22.01 -14.87
N GLY A 535 9.27 -21.99 -13.59
CA GLY A 535 8.38 -22.27 -12.44
C GLY A 535 7.69 -23.63 -12.51
N LYS A 536 6.35 -23.67 -12.34
CA LYS A 536 5.58 -24.92 -12.32
C LYS A 536 5.66 -25.77 -13.60
N PHE A 537 6.03 -25.15 -14.73
CA PHE A 537 6.15 -25.87 -16.00
C PHE A 537 7.42 -26.73 -16.09
N THR A 538 8.51 -26.37 -15.38
CA THR A 538 9.72 -27.22 -15.31
C THR A 538 9.40 -28.58 -14.69
N VAL A 539 8.67 -28.54 -13.57
CA VAL A 539 8.21 -29.72 -12.84
C VAL A 539 7.30 -30.59 -13.70
N ALA A 540 6.38 -29.97 -14.44
CA ALA A 540 5.50 -30.69 -15.36
C ALA A 540 6.26 -31.40 -16.49
N VAL A 541 7.29 -30.76 -17.06
CA VAL A 541 8.15 -31.34 -18.10
C VAL A 541 8.96 -32.53 -17.56
N GLU A 542 9.44 -32.46 -16.32
CA GLU A 542 10.14 -33.58 -15.65
C GLU A 542 9.21 -34.79 -15.47
N ILE A 543 7.99 -34.56 -14.96
CA ILE A 543 6.97 -35.61 -14.84
C ILE A 543 6.65 -36.23 -16.21
N PHE A 544 6.49 -35.40 -17.24
CA PHE A 544 6.22 -35.88 -18.60
C PHE A 544 7.34 -36.79 -19.11
N ALA A 545 8.61 -36.42 -18.90
CA ALA A 545 9.75 -37.26 -19.29
C ALA A 545 9.78 -38.59 -18.53
N ILE A 546 9.47 -38.57 -17.22
CA ILE A 546 9.38 -39.78 -16.39
C ILE A 546 8.27 -40.72 -16.91
N LEU A 547 7.09 -40.17 -17.17
CA LEU A 547 5.96 -40.94 -17.67
C LEU A 547 6.22 -41.51 -19.06
N ALA A 548 6.69 -40.69 -20.00
CA ALA A 548 6.94 -41.11 -21.38
C ALA A 548 7.98 -42.24 -21.46
N SER A 549 9.07 -42.13 -20.69
CA SER A 549 10.09 -43.18 -20.61
C SER A 549 9.57 -44.47 -19.96
N SER A 550 8.80 -44.36 -18.86
CA SER A 550 8.22 -45.52 -18.16
C SER A 550 7.18 -46.26 -19.01
N TYR A 551 6.27 -45.52 -19.67
CA TYR A 551 5.31 -46.09 -20.61
C TYR A 551 6.01 -46.71 -21.83
N GLY A 552 7.06 -46.07 -22.35
CA GLY A 552 7.90 -46.61 -23.41
C GLY A 552 8.44 -47.99 -23.03
N THR A 553 9.01 -48.14 -21.84
CA THR A 553 9.51 -49.43 -21.33
C THR A 553 8.39 -50.46 -21.13
N LEU A 554 7.28 -50.06 -20.51
CA LEU A 554 6.15 -50.96 -20.26
C LEU A 554 5.57 -51.52 -21.56
N PHE A 555 5.26 -50.65 -22.51
CA PHE A 555 4.64 -51.03 -23.78
C PHE A 555 5.58 -51.78 -24.71
N CYS A 556 6.86 -51.44 -24.75
CA CYS A 556 7.79 -52.14 -25.64
C CYS A 556 8.12 -53.53 -25.11
N ILE A 557 8.38 -53.69 -23.81
CA ILE A 557 8.91 -54.96 -23.25
C ILE A 557 7.80 -55.94 -22.83
N PHE A 558 6.70 -55.45 -22.25
CA PHE A 558 5.69 -56.32 -21.62
C PHE A 558 4.41 -56.47 -22.43
N LEU A 559 3.98 -55.46 -23.19
CA LEU A 559 2.75 -55.55 -23.98
C LEU A 559 2.78 -56.69 -25.03
N PRO A 560 3.86 -56.91 -25.80
CA PRO A 560 3.91 -58.03 -26.75
C PRO A 560 3.80 -59.38 -26.05
N LYS A 561 4.34 -59.49 -24.84
CA LYS A 561 4.33 -60.72 -24.03
C LYS A 561 2.96 -60.98 -23.41
N CYS A 562 2.30 -59.95 -22.90
CA CYS A 562 0.92 -60.02 -22.43
C CYS A 562 -0.03 -60.44 -23.56
N TYR A 563 0.15 -59.87 -24.76
CA TYR A 563 -0.64 -60.21 -25.93
C TYR A 563 -0.53 -61.71 -26.27
N VAL A 564 0.68 -62.26 -26.26
CA VAL A 564 0.86 -63.70 -26.53
C VAL A 564 0.28 -64.58 -25.43
N ILE A 565 0.46 -64.20 -24.15
CA ILE A 565 -0.04 -64.99 -23.01
C ILE A 565 -1.58 -65.03 -22.98
N LEU A 566 -2.26 -63.91 -23.24
CA LEU A 566 -3.72 -63.79 -23.10
C LEU A 566 -4.50 -64.11 -24.38
N LEU A 567 -4.02 -63.69 -25.55
CA LEU A 567 -4.78 -63.74 -26.81
C LEU A 567 -4.29 -64.82 -27.79
N ARG A 568 -3.10 -65.40 -27.55
CA ARG A 568 -2.49 -66.44 -28.41
C ARG A 568 -1.90 -67.60 -27.59
N PRO A 569 -2.68 -68.25 -26.71
CA PRO A 569 -2.18 -69.32 -25.83
C PRO A 569 -1.58 -70.52 -26.61
N GLU A 570 -1.97 -70.72 -27.87
CA GLU A 570 -1.40 -71.76 -28.75
C GLU A 570 0.12 -71.62 -28.97
N ARG A 571 0.65 -70.39 -28.89
CA ARG A 571 2.10 -70.10 -28.99
C ARG A 571 2.85 -70.26 -27.66
N ASN A 572 2.14 -70.52 -26.56
CA ASN A 572 2.68 -70.66 -25.20
C ASN A 572 2.97 -72.13 -24.81
N THR A 573 3.35 -72.97 -25.77
CA THR A 573 3.65 -74.40 -25.54
C THR A 573 5.14 -74.68 -25.72
N LYS A 574 5.72 -75.59 -24.91
CA LYS A 574 7.15 -76.00 -25.02
C LYS A 574 7.53 -76.44 -26.44
N LYS A 575 6.61 -77.09 -27.16
CA LYS A 575 6.81 -77.53 -28.56
C LYS A 575 7.02 -76.33 -29.49
N HIS A 576 6.25 -75.25 -29.39
CA HIS A 576 6.40 -74.09 -30.27
C HIS A 576 7.60 -73.20 -29.90
N VAL A 577 7.97 -73.16 -28.61
CA VAL A 577 9.18 -72.47 -28.12
C VAL A 577 10.46 -73.21 -28.54
N MET A 578 10.43 -74.55 -28.66
CA MET A 578 11.59 -75.38 -29.01
C MET A 578 11.63 -75.85 -30.48
N SER A 579 10.51 -75.97 -31.21
CA SER A 579 10.51 -76.55 -32.57
C SER A 579 11.16 -75.64 -33.61
N LYS A 580 11.13 -74.32 -33.42
CA LYS A 580 11.89 -73.38 -34.28
C LYS A 580 13.40 -73.37 -34.03
N THR A 581 13.86 -73.90 -32.89
CA THR A 581 15.31 -74.10 -32.65
C THR A 581 15.89 -75.24 -33.51
N LYS A 582 15.05 -76.17 -33.99
CA LYS A 582 15.49 -77.30 -34.83
C LYS A 582 15.53 -77.00 -36.34
N GLU A 583 14.90 -75.94 -36.83
CA GLU A 583 14.91 -75.59 -38.27
C GLU A 583 16.23 -74.96 -38.75
N ILE A 584 17.21 -74.72 -37.88
CA ILE A 584 18.54 -74.13 -38.22
C ILE A 584 19.63 -75.20 -38.30
N GLN A 585 19.27 -76.50 -38.39
CA GLN A 585 20.24 -77.59 -38.50
C GLN A 585 20.35 -78.24 -39.89
N TYR A 586 20.10 -77.46 -40.95
CA TYR A 586 20.61 -77.74 -42.29
C TYR A 586 21.13 -76.46 -42.95
#